data_AF-A0A5D2DZN1-F1
#
_entry.id   AF-A0A5D2DZN1-F1
#
_cell.length_a   1.000
_cell.length_b   1.000
_cell.length_c   1.000
_cell.angle_alpha   90.00
_cell.angle_beta   90.00
_cell.angle_gamma   90.00
#
_symmetry.space_group_name_H-M   'P 1'
#
loop_
_entity.id
_entity.type
_entity.pdbx_description
1 polymer ?
#
loop_
_entity_poly.entity_id
_entity_poly.type
_entity_poly.pdbx_seq_one_letter_code
_entity_poly.pdbx_strand_id
1 'polypeptide(L)'
;MEQTTFFTVGQRVHSSTDPRRVGTVKFVGNVEGYSGTWVGVDWDNEGDGKHDGSINGVRYLQGRSQNSASFLRPQNLSLGISLLQALKLRYQSQSTEQDEDEMYVLSASNKRVSVQLLGKDKIQDKLSRFEELTSASISYLGVSTPGDPAEISASVPNLKELDLMGNLITDWKDVGTICEQLLHLVALNLSNNLMTQNITGLPLLKAIRVLVLNSTGINWSQVEILEHSLPVIEELHLMGNNISSIKVSLFFLL
;
A
#
# COMPACT_ATOMS: atom_id res chain seq x y z
N MET A 1 -3.59 -24.52 9.89
CA MET A 1 -4.19 -24.61 8.54
C MET A 1 -3.40 -23.66 7.68
N GLU A 2 -2.62 -24.16 6.72
CA GLU A 2 -1.94 -23.29 5.76
C GLU A 2 -3.02 -22.55 4.97
N GLN A 3 -3.08 -21.22 5.10
CA GLN A 3 -3.86 -20.41 4.18
C GLN A 3 -3.23 -20.59 2.81
N THR A 4 -3.83 -21.43 1.97
CA THR A 4 -3.44 -21.54 0.57
C THR A 4 -3.72 -20.18 -0.06
N THR A 5 -2.66 -19.42 -0.33
CA THR A 5 -2.78 -18.09 -0.91
C THR A 5 -3.11 -18.25 -2.39
N PHE A 6 -4.35 -17.93 -2.76
CA PHE A 6 -4.81 -18.01 -4.15
C PHE A 6 -4.63 -16.64 -4.82
N PHE A 7 -3.85 -16.61 -5.90
CA PHE A 7 -3.73 -15.45 -6.76
C PHE A 7 -4.95 -15.35 -7.68
N THR A 8 -5.44 -14.14 -7.92
CA THR A 8 -6.55 -13.88 -8.85
C THR A 8 -6.06 -13.02 -10.03
N VAL A 9 -6.57 -13.29 -11.23
CA VAL A 9 -6.27 -12.47 -12.40
C VAL A 9 -6.81 -11.05 -12.19
N GLY A 10 -5.99 -10.04 -12.47
CA GLY A 10 -6.27 -8.63 -12.19
C GLY A 10 -5.70 -8.13 -10.86
N GLN A 11 -5.27 -9.03 -9.97
CA GLN A 11 -4.72 -8.65 -8.67
C GLN A 11 -3.35 -7.97 -8.81
N ARG A 12 -3.14 -6.95 -7.99
CA ARG A 12 -1.85 -6.28 -7.83
C ARG A 12 -0.95 -7.07 -6.88
N VAL A 13 0.30 -7.24 -7.28
CA VAL A 13 1.32 -7.99 -6.54
C VAL A 13 2.66 -7.30 -6.67
N HIS A 14 3.55 -7.55 -5.73
CA HIS A 14 4.96 -7.19 -5.88
C HIS A 14 5.86 -8.43 -5.75
N SER A 15 7.11 -8.31 -6.20
CA SER A 15 8.11 -9.34 -5.99
C SER A 15 8.39 -9.53 -4.50
N SER A 16 8.50 -10.77 -4.03
CA SER A 16 8.79 -11.03 -2.61
C SER A 16 10.17 -10.52 -2.16
N THR A 17 11.09 -10.28 -3.10
CA THR A 17 12.44 -9.75 -2.81
C THR A 17 12.56 -8.24 -3.03
N ASP A 18 11.60 -7.63 -3.71
CA ASP A 18 11.61 -6.19 -4.00
C ASP A 18 10.17 -5.65 -4.09
N PRO A 19 9.69 -4.90 -3.08
CA PRO A 19 8.35 -4.34 -3.09
C PRO A 19 8.15 -3.20 -4.10
N ARG A 20 9.22 -2.69 -4.72
CA ARG A 20 9.14 -1.69 -5.80
C ARG A 20 8.86 -2.33 -7.16
N ARG A 21 9.15 -3.62 -7.30
CA ARG A 21 8.84 -4.38 -8.52
C ARG A 21 7.40 -4.87 -8.44
N VAL A 22 6.49 -3.99 -8.86
CA VAL A 22 5.03 -4.17 -8.80
C VAL A 22 4.48 -4.54 -10.18
N GLY A 23 3.46 -5.40 -10.21
CA GLY A 23 2.78 -5.79 -11.44
C GLY A 23 1.36 -6.30 -11.19
N THR A 24 0.73 -6.71 -12.29
CA THR A 24 -0.62 -7.27 -12.29
C THR A 24 -0.58 -8.75 -12.68
N VAL A 25 -1.26 -9.59 -11.92
CA VAL A 25 -1.48 -10.99 -12.28
C VAL A 25 -2.34 -11.06 -13.54
N LYS A 26 -1.82 -11.71 -14.59
CA LYS A 26 -2.52 -11.92 -15.87
C LYS A 26 -2.83 -13.39 -16.15
N PHE A 27 -2.19 -14.31 -15.44
CA PHE A 27 -2.37 -15.75 -15.61
C PHE A 27 -2.12 -16.49 -14.29
N VAL A 28 -2.94 -17.51 -14.01
CA VAL A 28 -2.70 -18.46 -12.91
C VAL A 28 -3.03 -19.85 -13.45
N GLY A 29 -2.06 -20.75 -13.45
CA GLY A 29 -2.25 -22.10 -13.97
C GLY A 29 -0.97 -22.82 -14.34
N ASN A 30 -1.11 -23.91 -15.08
CA ASN A 30 0.02 -24.73 -15.51
C ASN A 30 0.66 -24.15 -16.78
N VAL A 31 1.98 -24.22 -16.87
CA VAL A 31 2.76 -23.84 -18.06
C VAL A 31 3.33 -25.12 -18.67
N GLU A 32 3.23 -25.27 -19.99
CA GLU A 32 3.67 -26.47 -20.70
C GLU A 32 5.17 -26.70 -20.51
N GLY A 33 5.54 -27.94 -20.18
CA GLY A 33 6.92 -28.30 -19.85
C GLY A 33 7.36 -27.98 -18.42
N TYR A 34 6.48 -27.39 -17.59
CA TYR A 34 6.79 -27.08 -16.20
C TYR A 34 5.76 -27.67 -15.23
N SER A 35 6.25 -28.27 -14.14
CA SER A 35 5.39 -28.84 -13.11
C SER A 35 4.78 -27.76 -12.20
N GLY A 36 3.60 -28.04 -11.63
CA GLY A 36 2.94 -27.19 -10.64
C GLY A 36 2.35 -25.89 -11.19
N THR A 37 1.74 -25.12 -10.30
CA THR A 37 1.10 -23.84 -10.64
C THR A 37 2.14 -22.73 -10.84
N TRP A 38 1.86 -21.88 -11.81
CA TRP A 38 2.60 -20.66 -12.12
C TRP A 38 1.68 -19.46 -12.11
N VAL A 39 2.26 -18.31 -11.74
CA VAL A 39 1.60 -17.02 -11.79
C VAL A 39 2.29 -16.19 -12.85
N GLY A 40 1.57 -15.85 -13.91
CA GLY A 40 2.04 -14.92 -14.93
C GLY A 40 1.71 -13.49 -14.50
N VAL A 41 2.74 -12.67 -14.36
CA VAL A 41 2.64 -11.26 -13.95
C VAL A 41 3.13 -10.39 -15.10
N ASP A 42 2.39 -9.32 -15.38
CA ASP A 42 2.82 -8.22 -16.24
C ASP A 42 3.27 -7.05 -15.34
N TRP A 43 4.56 -6.74 -15.38
CA TRP A 43 5.20 -5.74 -14.52
C TRP A 43 4.97 -4.33 -15.02
N ASP A 44 4.90 -3.38 -14.10
CA ASP A 44 4.62 -1.98 -14.42
C ASP A 44 5.79 -1.26 -15.09
N ASN A 45 7.02 -1.56 -14.67
CA ASN A 45 8.20 -0.94 -15.25
C ASN A 45 8.74 -1.78 -16.40
N GLU A 46 9.24 -1.10 -17.43
CA GLU A 46 9.93 -1.76 -18.52
C GLU A 46 11.23 -2.40 -18.03
N GLY A 47 11.52 -3.61 -18.52
CA GLY A 47 12.74 -4.34 -18.15
C GLY A 47 12.60 -5.19 -16.88
N ASP A 48 11.54 -5.02 -16.09
CA ASP A 48 11.27 -5.89 -14.94
C ASP A 48 10.83 -7.30 -15.36
N GLY A 49 10.38 -7.50 -16.60
CA GLY A 49 10.00 -8.80 -17.13
C GLY A 49 11.10 -9.51 -17.91
N LYS A 50 10.76 -10.71 -18.38
CA LYS A 50 11.65 -11.62 -19.12
C LYS A 50 11.12 -11.94 -20.53
N HIS A 51 9.82 -11.84 -20.74
CA HIS A 51 9.16 -12.26 -21.98
C HIS A 51 7.89 -11.45 -22.26
N ASP A 52 7.26 -11.69 -23.40
CA ASP A 52 6.02 -11.05 -23.86
C ASP A 52 4.74 -11.71 -23.32
N GLY A 53 4.88 -12.84 -22.64
CA GLY A 53 3.77 -13.66 -22.12
C GLY A 53 3.59 -15.00 -22.85
N SER A 54 4.49 -15.33 -23.76
CA SER A 54 4.60 -16.66 -24.38
C SER A 54 5.80 -17.47 -23.87
N ILE A 55 5.65 -18.80 -23.86
CA ILE A 55 6.72 -19.76 -23.57
C ILE A 55 6.65 -20.85 -24.64
N ASN A 56 7.78 -21.13 -25.31
CA ASN A 56 7.89 -22.15 -26.37
C ASN A 56 6.81 -22.04 -27.47
N GLY A 57 6.40 -20.82 -27.83
CA GLY A 57 5.39 -20.57 -28.85
C GLY A 57 3.93 -20.60 -28.35
N VAL A 58 3.69 -20.99 -27.09
CA VAL A 58 2.35 -20.98 -26.48
C VAL A 58 2.15 -19.69 -25.70
N ARG A 59 1.03 -19.00 -25.91
CA ARG A 59 0.70 -17.73 -25.24
C ARG A 59 -0.22 -17.97 -24.04
N TYR A 60 0.20 -17.52 -22.86
CA TYR A 60 -0.58 -17.64 -21.62
C TYR A 60 -1.13 -16.30 -21.15
N LEU A 61 -0.45 -15.21 -21.48
CA LEU A 61 -0.87 -13.85 -21.20
C LEU A 61 -0.34 -12.90 -22.28
N GLN A 62 -0.87 -11.69 -22.31
CA GLN A 62 -0.34 -10.60 -23.13
C GLN A 62 0.34 -9.58 -22.23
N GLY A 63 1.67 -9.47 -22.34
CA GLY A 63 2.44 -8.41 -21.69
C GLY A 63 2.29 -7.08 -22.42
N ARG A 64 2.51 -5.97 -21.71
CA ARG A 64 2.57 -4.62 -22.28
C ARG A 64 3.79 -4.36 -23.18
N SER A 65 4.87 -5.12 -23.01
CA SER A 65 6.06 -5.05 -23.88
C SER A 65 6.74 -6.41 -24.02
N GLN A 66 7.76 -6.49 -24.88
CA GLN A 66 8.52 -7.72 -25.14
C GLN A 66 9.18 -8.31 -23.87
N ASN A 67 9.41 -7.48 -22.86
CA ASN A 67 10.11 -7.82 -21.63
C ASN A 67 9.37 -7.30 -20.39
N SER A 68 8.03 -7.27 -20.41
CA SER A 68 7.24 -6.84 -19.26
C SER A 68 6.68 -8.00 -18.44
N ALA A 69 6.57 -9.20 -19.02
CA ALA A 69 5.95 -10.32 -18.33
C ALA A 69 6.95 -11.29 -17.70
N SER A 70 6.52 -11.99 -16.66
CA SER A 70 7.26 -13.10 -16.02
C SER A 70 6.30 -14.19 -15.55
N PHE A 71 6.68 -15.46 -15.70
CA PHE A 71 6.07 -16.57 -14.96
C PHE A 71 6.87 -16.83 -13.68
N LEU A 72 6.20 -16.73 -12.53
CA LEU A 72 6.80 -16.90 -11.20
C LEU A 72 6.09 -17.99 -10.42
N ARG A 73 6.80 -18.52 -9.44
CA ARG A 73 6.20 -19.36 -8.41
C ARG A 73 5.47 -18.49 -7.39
N PRO A 74 4.33 -18.97 -6.83
CA PRO A 74 3.58 -18.26 -5.79
C PRO A 74 4.45 -17.65 -4.67
N GLN A 75 5.44 -18.38 -4.15
CA GLN A 75 6.33 -17.92 -3.08
C GLN A 75 7.26 -16.76 -3.46
N ASN A 76 7.40 -16.46 -4.75
CA ASN A 76 8.21 -15.34 -5.25
C ASN A 76 7.39 -14.04 -5.39
N LEU A 77 6.13 -14.06 -4.98
CA LEU A 77 5.18 -12.96 -5.06
C LEU A 77 4.55 -12.69 -3.71
N SER A 78 4.19 -11.43 -3.50
CA SER A 78 3.46 -10.97 -2.33
C SER A 78 2.11 -10.40 -2.77
N LEU A 79 1.04 -10.79 -2.06
CA LEU A 79 -0.30 -10.19 -2.19
C LEU A 79 -0.41 -8.84 -1.45
N GLY A 80 0.65 -8.45 -0.76
CA GLY A 80 0.66 -7.29 0.11
C GLY A 80 0.21 -7.59 1.53
N ILE A 81 0.11 -6.52 2.30
CA ILE A 81 -0.20 -6.50 3.73
C ILE A 81 -1.24 -5.42 4.03
N SER A 82 -1.82 -5.45 5.23
CA SER A 82 -2.72 -4.39 5.68
C SER A 82 -1.98 -3.10 6.02
N LEU A 83 -2.70 -1.98 6.04
CA LEU A 83 -2.20 -0.67 6.48
C LEU A 83 -1.50 -0.77 7.85
N LEU A 84 -2.18 -1.39 8.82
CA LEU A 84 -1.63 -1.50 10.17
C LEU A 84 -0.41 -2.42 10.23
N GLN A 85 -0.35 -3.50 9.44
CA GLN A 85 0.85 -4.31 9.32
C GLN A 85 2.02 -3.50 8.77
N ALA A 86 1.79 -2.66 7.75
CA ALA A 86 2.83 -1.80 7.18
C ALA A 86 3.33 -0.74 8.17
N LEU A 87 2.43 -0.10 8.92
CA LEU A 87 2.80 0.83 10.00
C LEU A 87 3.64 0.11 11.07
N LYS A 88 3.23 -1.11 11.47
CA LYS A 88 3.98 -1.93 12.42
C LYS A 88 5.38 -2.25 11.90
N LEU A 89 5.51 -2.74 10.67
CA LEU A 89 6.81 -3.01 10.04
C LEU A 89 7.71 -1.77 9.96
N ARG A 90 7.14 -0.60 9.69
CA ARG A 90 7.91 0.63 9.50
C ARG A 90 8.36 1.29 10.81
N TYR A 91 7.49 1.27 11.82
CA TYR A 91 7.66 2.07 13.05
C TYR A 91 7.90 1.23 14.31
N GLN A 92 7.58 -0.07 14.33
CA GLN A 92 8.00 -0.96 15.43
C GLN A 92 9.44 -1.46 15.26
N SER A 93 9.91 -1.60 14.01
CA SER A 93 11.27 -2.09 13.73
C SER A 93 12.36 -1.03 13.92
N GLN A 94 12.02 0.23 14.19
CA GLN A 94 13.01 1.27 14.52
C GLN A 94 13.37 1.33 16.02
N SER A 95 12.73 0.52 16.86
CA SER A 95 13.13 0.29 18.25
C SER A 95 13.85 -1.05 18.37
N THR A 96 14.94 -1.26 17.62
CA THR A 96 15.73 -2.48 17.70
C THR A 96 16.51 -2.53 19.01
N GLU A 97 16.47 -3.69 19.66
CA GLU A 97 17.38 -4.37 20.63
C GLU A 97 18.58 -3.62 21.27
N GLN A 98 19.20 -2.62 20.63
CA GLN A 98 20.23 -1.77 21.25
C GLN A 98 19.69 -0.91 22.41
N ASP A 99 18.44 -0.45 22.34
CA ASP A 99 17.79 0.21 23.49
C ASP A 99 17.42 -0.78 24.61
N GLU A 100 17.38 -2.09 24.31
CA GLU A 100 17.00 -3.14 25.28
C GLU A 100 18.20 -3.65 26.10
N ASP A 101 19.42 -3.59 25.57
CA ASP A 101 20.65 -4.02 26.27
C ASP A 101 21.28 -2.91 27.15
N GLU A 102 20.93 -1.64 26.96
CA GLU A 102 21.57 -0.51 27.67
C GLU A 102 20.88 -0.07 28.98
N MET A 103 19.69 -0.60 29.32
CA MET A 103 18.97 -0.17 30.54
C MET A 103 19.40 -0.95 31.79
N TYR A 104 20.65 -0.76 32.21
CA TYR A 104 21.13 -1.18 33.53
C TYR A 104 21.17 0.00 34.50
N VAL A 105 20.66 -0.20 35.71
CA VAL A 105 20.92 0.72 36.82
C VAL A 105 22.02 0.13 37.71
N LEU A 106 22.91 0.99 38.21
CA LEU A 106 23.93 0.61 39.19
C LEU A 106 23.28 0.60 40.57
N SER A 107 23.29 -0.57 41.23
CA SER A 107 22.97 -0.68 42.66
C SER A 107 23.87 0.24 43.50
N ALA A 108 23.45 0.59 44.72
CA ALA A 108 24.33 1.25 45.71
C ALA A 108 25.63 0.47 46.00
N SER A 109 25.68 -0.82 45.63
CA SER A 109 26.87 -1.68 45.67
C SER A 109 27.64 -1.77 44.33
N ASN A 110 27.36 -0.88 43.38
CA ASN A 110 27.96 -0.81 42.04
C ASN A 110 27.75 -2.06 41.16
N LYS A 111 26.73 -2.87 41.47
CA LYS A 111 26.34 -4.04 40.68
C LYS A 111 25.35 -3.61 39.59
N ARG A 112 25.59 -4.05 38.34
CA ARG A 112 24.62 -3.86 37.24
C ARG A 112 23.35 -4.66 37.53
N VAL A 113 22.20 -4.00 37.52
CA VAL A 113 20.89 -4.63 37.63
C VAL A 113 20.11 -4.31 36.36
N SER A 114 19.70 -5.35 35.63
CA SER A 114 18.83 -5.23 34.46
C SER A 114 17.41 -4.88 34.91
N VAL A 115 16.84 -3.78 34.40
CA VAL A 115 15.44 -3.46 34.62
C VAL A 115 14.60 -4.28 33.63
N GLN A 116 14.11 -5.44 34.06
CA GLN A 116 13.11 -6.18 33.29
C GLN A 116 11.74 -5.51 33.47
N LEU A 117 11.37 -4.65 32.52
CA LEU A 117 10.01 -4.14 32.42
C LEU A 117 9.08 -5.30 32.02
N LEU A 118 8.13 -5.63 32.90
CA LEU A 118 7.09 -6.63 32.67
C LEU A 118 6.28 -6.21 31.43
N GLY A 119 6.06 -7.12 30.47
CA GLY A 119 5.64 -6.81 29.10
C GLY A 119 4.35 -6.00 28.87
N LYS A 120 3.61 -5.60 29.90
CA LYS A 120 2.48 -4.66 29.78
C LYS A 120 2.96 -3.23 29.50
N ASP A 121 4.05 -2.80 30.15
CA ASP A 121 4.56 -1.43 30.01
C ASP A 121 5.14 -1.21 28.60
N LYS A 122 5.88 -2.20 28.07
CA LYS A 122 6.41 -2.16 26.69
C LYS A 122 5.31 -2.11 25.62
N ILE A 123 4.19 -2.80 25.83
CA ILE A 123 3.05 -2.76 24.92
C ILE A 123 2.39 -1.39 24.99
N GLN A 124 2.20 -0.86 26.20
CA GLN A 124 1.61 0.45 26.42
C GLN A 124 2.47 1.58 25.82
N ASP A 125 3.79 1.52 25.96
CA ASP A 125 4.71 2.49 25.36
C ASP A 125 4.67 2.43 23.82
N LYS A 126 4.64 1.22 23.24
CA LYS A 126 4.53 1.05 21.79
C LYS A 126 3.19 1.56 21.27
N LEU A 127 2.09 1.30 21.97
CA LEU A 127 0.77 1.83 21.59
C LEU A 127 0.72 3.35 21.71
N SER A 128 1.24 3.92 22.82
CA SER A 128 1.35 5.38 23.01
C SER A 128 2.09 6.05 21.85
N ARG A 129 3.20 5.46 21.39
CA ARG A 129 3.96 5.98 20.26
C ARG A 129 3.19 5.97 18.94
N PHE A 130 2.33 4.98 18.72
CA PHE A 130 1.48 4.95 17.53
C PHE A 130 0.35 5.97 17.64
N GLU A 131 -0.22 6.17 18.83
CA GLU A 131 -1.22 7.21 19.08
C GLU A 131 -0.65 8.62 18.87
N GLU A 132 0.66 8.83 19.09
CA GLU A 132 1.34 10.10 18.85
C GLU A 132 1.65 10.39 17.36
N LEU A 133 1.54 9.39 16.47
CA LEU A 133 1.85 9.58 15.05
C LEU A 133 0.86 10.56 14.41
N THR A 134 1.41 11.69 13.94
CA THR A 134 0.66 12.70 13.18
C THR A 134 0.94 12.63 11.67
N SER A 135 2.08 12.07 11.28
CA SER A 135 2.46 11.87 9.87
C SER A 135 3.16 10.52 9.72
N ALA A 136 2.78 9.76 8.69
CA ALA A 136 3.35 8.45 8.41
C ALA A 136 3.63 8.25 6.91
N SER A 137 4.79 7.69 6.58
CA SER A 137 5.14 7.26 5.24
C SER A 137 5.51 5.78 5.23
N ILE A 138 4.70 5.01 4.51
CA ILE A 138 4.78 3.56 4.36
C ILE A 138 4.75 3.19 2.87
N SER A 139 5.47 3.99 2.10
CA SER A 139 5.59 3.86 0.65
C SER A 139 6.38 2.61 0.28
N TYR A 140 5.93 1.91 -0.76
CA TYR A 140 6.54 0.66 -1.23
C TYR A 140 6.66 -0.42 -0.15
N LEU A 141 5.66 -0.56 0.73
CA LEU A 141 5.58 -1.65 1.71
C LEU A 141 4.55 -2.72 1.34
N GLY A 142 3.93 -2.60 0.16
CA GLY A 142 2.95 -3.54 -0.34
C GLY A 142 1.60 -3.45 0.34
N VAL A 143 1.18 -2.25 0.80
CA VAL A 143 -0.16 -2.08 1.38
C VAL A 143 -1.21 -2.41 0.33
N SER A 144 -2.00 -3.48 0.53
CA SER A 144 -3.06 -3.90 -0.41
C SER A 144 -4.46 -3.75 0.16
N THR A 145 -4.58 -3.64 1.49
CA THR A 145 -5.89 -3.56 2.18
C THR A 145 -5.82 -2.58 3.36
N PRO A 146 -6.96 -2.00 3.78
CA PRO A 146 -7.03 -1.23 5.01
C PRO A 146 -6.71 -2.11 6.23
N GLY A 147 -7.14 -3.37 6.23
CA GLY A 147 -7.17 -4.23 7.41
C GLY A 147 -8.48 -4.09 8.17
N ASP A 148 -8.48 -4.44 9.46
CA ASP A 148 -9.67 -4.28 10.32
C ASP A 148 -9.86 -2.80 10.67
N PRO A 149 -10.99 -2.16 10.28
CA PRO A 149 -11.25 -0.76 10.57
C PRO A 149 -11.15 -0.43 12.07
N ALA A 150 -11.64 -1.33 12.94
CA ALA A 150 -11.63 -1.11 14.39
C ALA A 150 -10.21 -1.04 14.97
N GLU A 151 -9.25 -1.72 14.36
CA GLU A 151 -7.86 -1.68 14.80
C GLU A 151 -7.12 -0.42 14.34
N ILE A 152 -7.48 0.14 13.17
CA ILE A 152 -6.81 1.32 12.61
C ILE A 152 -7.06 2.54 13.49
N SER A 153 -8.34 2.83 13.77
CA SER A 153 -8.74 4.00 14.57
C SER A 153 -8.26 3.91 16.02
N ALA A 154 -8.16 2.69 16.57
CA ALA A 154 -7.59 2.46 17.89
C ALA A 154 -6.06 2.63 17.93
N SER A 155 -5.35 2.26 16.86
CA SER A 155 -3.88 2.26 16.87
C SER A 155 -3.28 3.61 16.50
N VAL A 156 -3.83 4.32 15.52
CA VAL A 156 -3.26 5.59 15.00
C VAL A 156 -4.32 6.70 14.92
N PRO A 157 -5.00 7.04 16.03
CA PRO A 157 -6.13 7.98 16.04
C PRO A 157 -5.76 9.40 15.57
N ASN A 158 -4.51 9.84 15.80
CA ASN A 158 -4.10 11.23 15.56
C ASN A 158 -3.42 11.47 14.21
N LEU A 159 -3.45 10.48 13.30
CA LEU A 159 -2.76 10.59 12.01
C LEU A 159 -3.42 11.64 11.11
N LYS A 160 -2.63 12.60 10.64
CA LYS A 160 -3.04 13.72 9.80
C LYS A 160 -2.51 13.64 8.38
N GLU A 161 -1.37 12.99 8.19
CA GLU A 161 -0.73 12.83 6.90
C GLU A 161 -0.35 11.36 6.70
N LEU A 162 -0.73 10.82 5.55
CA LEU A 162 -0.44 9.43 5.21
C LEU A 162 0.09 9.33 3.78
N ASP A 163 1.29 8.81 3.66
CA ASP A 163 1.93 8.50 2.39
C ASP A 163 1.91 6.99 2.11
N LEU A 164 1.10 6.62 1.11
CA LEU A 164 0.91 5.27 0.59
C LEU A 164 1.49 5.12 -0.83
N MET A 165 2.44 5.95 -1.23
CA MET A 165 3.02 5.91 -2.57
C MET A 165 3.54 4.51 -2.94
N GLY A 166 3.22 4.05 -4.15
CA GLY A 166 3.79 2.84 -4.73
C GLY A 166 3.42 1.55 -4.00
N ASN A 167 2.20 1.48 -3.46
CA ASN A 167 1.67 0.29 -2.80
C ASN A 167 0.76 -0.51 -3.77
N LEU A 168 -0.06 -1.41 -3.22
CA LEU A 168 -0.92 -2.32 -3.98
C LEU A 168 -2.42 -2.01 -3.84
N ILE A 169 -2.77 -0.92 -3.13
CA ILE A 169 -4.16 -0.48 -2.99
C ILE A 169 -4.68 -0.01 -4.35
N THR A 170 -5.91 -0.40 -4.70
CA THR A 170 -6.49 -0.07 -6.01
C THR A 170 -7.94 0.38 -5.93
N ASP A 171 -8.68 -0.11 -4.93
CA ASP A 171 -10.12 0.12 -4.81
C ASP A 171 -10.42 1.39 -3.99
N TRP A 172 -11.34 2.20 -4.49
CA TRP A 172 -11.77 3.43 -3.83
C TRP A 172 -12.54 3.18 -2.53
N LYS A 173 -13.20 2.04 -2.37
CA LYS A 173 -13.83 1.63 -1.13
C LYS A 173 -12.80 1.41 -0.02
N ASP A 174 -11.65 0.85 -0.36
CA ASP A 174 -10.55 0.65 0.60
C ASP A 174 -9.97 2.00 1.03
N VAL A 175 -9.77 2.93 0.09
CA VAL A 175 -9.38 4.32 0.38
C VAL A 175 -10.40 5.00 1.30
N GLY A 176 -11.70 4.84 1.01
CA GLY A 176 -12.79 5.33 1.85
C GLY A 176 -12.75 4.77 3.27
N THR A 177 -12.53 3.46 3.39
CA THR A 177 -12.40 2.77 4.68
C THR A 177 -11.27 3.35 5.51
N ILE A 178 -10.10 3.60 4.90
CA ILE A 178 -8.96 4.25 5.60
C ILE A 178 -9.36 5.65 6.10
N CYS A 179 -9.97 6.45 5.24
CA CYS A 179 -10.35 7.84 5.58
C CYS A 179 -11.45 7.91 6.65
N GLU A 180 -12.39 6.97 6.67
CA GLU A 180 -13.44 6.90 7.70
C GLU A 180 -12.89 6.51 9.09
N GLN A 181 -11.79 5.75 9.14
CA GLN A 181 -11.13 5.41 10.41
C GLN A 181 -10.17 6.48 10.90
N LEU A 182 -9.56 7.24 9.98
CA LEU A 182 -8.60 8.30 10.27
C LEU A 182 -9.28 9.67 10.17
N LEU A 183 -10.12 9.99 11.15
CA LEU A 183 -10.97 11.20 11.15
C LEU A 183 -10.18 12.52 11.11
N HIS A 184 -8.89 12.49 11.47
CA HIS A 184 -8.00 13.63 11.43
C HIS A 184 -7.09 13.68 10.21
N LEU A 185 -7.25 12.73 9.26
CA LEU A 185 -6.45 12.68 8.05
C LEU A 185 -6.80 13.85 7.12
N VAL A 186 -5.81 14.69 6.83
CA VAL A 186 -5.93 15.90 6.01
C VAL A 186 -5.18 15.75 4.69
N ALA A 187 -4.04 15.05 4.69
CA ALA A 187 -3.24 14.81 3.50
C ALA A 187 -3.06 13.32 3.23
N LEU A 188 -3.36 12.90 2.00
CA LEU A 188 -3.23 11.52 1.56
C LEU A 188 -2.49 11.45 0.23
N ASN A 189 -1.39 10.70 0.20
CA ASN A 189 -0.64 10.42 -1.03
C ASN A 189 -0.85 8.97 -1.48
N LEU A 190 -1.46 8.82 -2.66
CA LEU A 190 -1.70 7.53 -3.34
C LEU A 190 -0.88 7.41 -4.63
N SER A 191 0.13 8.25 -4.84
CA SER A 191 0.93 8.25 -6.06
C SER A 191 1.46 6.86 -6.41
N ASN A 192 1.53 6.52 -7.69
CA ASN A 192 2.00 5.21 -8.17
C ASN A 192 1.19 3.99 -7.67
N ASN A 193 -0.07 4.16 -7.28
CA ASN A 193 -1.01 3.06 -7.10
C ASN A 193 -1.92 2.99 -8.33
N LEU A 194 -2.04 1.82 -8.97
CA LEU A 194 -2.90 1.66 -10.16
C LEU A 194 -4.37 1.59 -9.75
N MET A 195 -5.05 2.74 -9.71
CA MET A 195 -6.40 2.87 -9.20
C MET A 195 -7.44 2.33 -10.19
N THR A 196 -8.50 1.74 -9.66
CA THR A 196 -9.63 1.27 -10.48
C THR A 196 -10.32 2.46 -11.16
N GLN A 197 -10.71 2.24 -12.41
CA GLN A 197 -11.37 3.26 -13.24
C GLN A 197 -12.83 3.50 -12.83
N ASN A 198 -13.43 2.52 -12.13
CA ASN A 198 -14.78 2.61 -11.62
C ASN A 198 -14.74 3.09 -10.17
N ILE A 199 -15.11 4.34 -9.93
CA ILE A 199 -15.16 4.93 -8.59
C ILE A 199 -16.50 4.55 -7.96
N THR A 200 -16.48 3.53 -7.11
CA THR A 200 -17.65 3.07 -6.36
C THR A 200 -17.29 2.86 -4.89
N GLY A 201 -18.22 3.16 -3.99
CA GLY A 201 -18.02 2.93 -2.56
C GLY A 201 -17.13 3.95 -1.85
N LEU A 202 -16.77 5.05 -2.51
CA LEU A 202 -16.03 6.15 -1.88
C LEU A 202 -17.01 7.08 -1.12
N PRO A 203 -16.91 7.22 0.20
CA PRO A 203 -17.74 8.13 0.98
C PRO A 203 -17.32 9.59 0.78
N LEU A 204 -18.04 10.52 1.41
CA LEU A 204 -17.60 11.92 1.51
C LEU A 204 -16.35 12.02 2.38
N LEU A 205 -15.22 12.42 1.79
CA LEU A 205 -13.96 12.62 2.49
C LEU A 205 -13.93 14.00 3.14
N LYS A 206 -14.60 14.12 4.29
CA LYS A 206 -14.88 15.40 4.96
C LYS A 206 -13.66 16.15 5.52
N ALA A 207 -12.50 15.48 5.61
CA ALA A 207 -11.28 16.03 6.20
C ALA A 207 -10.13 16.20 5.19
N ILE A 208 -10.17 15.52 4.04
CA ILE A 208 -9.07 15.52 3.06
C ILE A 208 -9.01 16.87 2.34
N ARG A 209 -7.90 17.59 2.55
CA ARG A 209 -7.57 18.85 1.88
C ARG A 209 -6.51 18.67 0.81
N VAL A 210 -5.57 17.76 1.01
CA VAL A 210 -4.50 17.45 0.05
C VAL A 210 -4.62 16.01 -0.40
N LEU A 211 -4.84 15.80 -1.69
CA LEU A 211 -4.90 14.47 -2.30
C LEU A 211 -3.93 14.37 -3.47
N VAL A 212 -2.97 13.45 -3.36
CA VAL A 212 -1.93 13.25 -4.37
C VAL A 212 -2.21 11.95 -5.12
N LEU A 213 -2.59 12.06 -6.39
CA LEU A 213 -2.97 10.95 -7.29
C LEU A 213 -2.05 10.86 -8.50
N ASN A 214 -0.77 11.21 -8.34
CA ASN A 214 0.18 11.19 -9.45
C ASN A 214 0.38 9.75 -9.96
N SER A 215 0.40 9.56 -11.28
CA SER A 215 0.64 8.27 -11.93
C SER A 215 -0.23 7.13 -11.38
N THR A 216 -1.51 7.41 -11.16
CA THR A 216 -2.50 6.44 -10.65
C THR A 216 -3.33 5.78 -11.75
N GLY A 217 -3.20 6.29 -12.99
CA GLY A 217 -3.94 5.80 -14.15
C GLY A 217 -5.35 6.35 -14.27
N ILE A 218 -5.77 7.26 -13.38
CA ILE A 218 -7.06 7.94 -13.51
C ILE A 218 -7.04 8.95 -14.67
N ASN A 219 -8.20 9.23 -15.24
CA ASN A 219 -8.40 10.23 -16.28
C ASN A 219 -9.34 11.34 -15.80
N TRP A 220 -9.54 12.37 -16.63
CA TRP A 220 -10.34 13.55 -16.23
C TRP A 220 -11.80 13.21 -15.88
N SER A 221 -12.42 12.24 -16.55
CA SER A 221 -13.81 11.85 -16.23
C SER A 221 -13.94 11.23 -14.83
N GLN A 222 -12.89 10.56 -14.35
CA GLN A 222 -12.85 10.08 -12.96
C GLN A 222 -12.61 11.20 -11.97
N VAL A 223 -11.82 12.22 -12.33
CA VAL A 223 -11.64 13.40 -11.48
C VAL A 223 -12.98 14.11 -11.26
N GLU A 224 -13.81 14.26 -12.30
CA GLU A 224 -15.17 14.81 -12.19
C GLU A 224 -16.07 13.97 -11.26
N ILE A 225 -15.89 12.65 -11.25
CA ILE A 225 -16.62 11.77 -10.31
C ILE A 225 -16.10 11.95 -8.88
N LEU A 226 -14.77 11.97 -8.68
CA LEU A 226 -14.13 12.16 -7.36
C LEU A 226 -14.52 13.49 -6.71
N GLU A 227 -14.77 14.53 -7.50
CA GLU A 227 -15.22 15.85 -7.02
C GLU A 227 -16.39 15.72 -6.03
N HIS A 228 -17.35 14.84 -6.32
CA HIS A 228 -18.54 14.62 -5.49
C HIS A 228 -18.21 14.04 -4.10
N SER A 229 -17.05 13.41 -3.95
CA SER A 229 -16.55 12.84 -2.69
C SER A 229 -15.57 13.77 -1.95
N LEU A 230 -15.22 14.93 -2.51
CA LEU A 230 -14.14 15.80 -2.03
C LEU A 230 -14.64 17.21 -1.68
N PRO A 231 -15.50 17.37 -0.66
CA PRO A 231 -16.19 18.64 -0.39
C PRO A 231 -15.29 19.77 0.14
N VAL A 232 -14.06 19.47 0.57
CA VAL A 232 -13.14 20.42 1.22
C VAL A 232 -11.72 20.36 0.64
N ILE A 233 -11.56 19.82 -0.57
CA ILE A 233 -10.24 19.70 -1.22
C ILE A 233 -9.66 21.07 -1.53
N GLU A 234 -8.37 21.24 -1.25
CA GLU A 234 -7.59 22.45 -1.51
C GLU A 234 -6.51 22.18 -2.55
N GLU A 235 -5.87 21.01 -2.51
CA GLU A 235 -4.79 20.62 -3.41
C GLU A 235 -5.04 19.22 -3.99
N LEU A 236 -5.07 19.14 -5.32
CA LEU A 236 -5.21 17.89 -6.07
C LEU A 236 -4.05 17.74 -7.07
N HIS A 237 -3.23 16.72 -6.89
CA HIS A 237 -2.05 16.47 -7.75
C HIS A 237 -2.32 15.30 -8.69
N LEU A 238 -2.17 15.54 -10.00
CA LEU A 238 -2.55 14.60 -11.06
C LEU A 238 -1.43 14.33 -12.09
N MET A 239 -0.18 14.65 -11.75
CA MET A 239 0.96 14.48 -12.65
C MET A 239 1.11 13.01 -13.09
N GLY A 240 1.47 12.77 -14.36
CA GLY A 240 1.77 11.41 -14.84
C GLY A 240 0.56 10.53 -15.16
N ASN A 241 -0.65 11.09 -15.19
CA ASN A 241 -1.89 10.38 -15.55
C ASN A 241 -2.27 10.44 -17.04
N ASN A 242 -1.41 10.98 -17.90
CA ASN A 242 -1.66 11.17 -19.34
C ASN A 242 -2.95 11.97 -19.65
N ILE A 243 -3.36 12.87 -18.75
CA ILE A 243 -4.50 13.76 -18.96
C ILE A 243 -4.11 14.82 -20.00
N SER A 244 -4.68 14.72 -21.19
CA SER A 244 -4.38 15.60 -22.33
C SER A 244 -5.40 16.72 -22.54
N SER A 245 -6.58 16.61 -21.91
CA SER A 245 -7.63 17.62 -21.98
C SER A 245 -8.37 17.71 -20.66
N ILE A 246 -8.70 18.95 -20.29
CA ILE A 246 -9.47 19.29 -19.10
C ILE A 246 -10.76 19.93 -19.58
N LYS A 247 -11.90 19.39 -19.14
CA LYS A 247 -13.17 20.11 -19.21
C LYS A 247 -13.29 20.92 -17.94
N VAL A 248 -13.33 22.24 -18.08
CA VAL A 248 -13.48 23.14 -16.93
C VAL A 248 -14.87 22.89 -16.32
N SER A 249 -14.90 22.23 -15.16
CA SER A 249 -16.05 22.29 -14.25
C SER A 249 -15.92 23.57 -13.41
N LEU A 250 -17.04 24.09 -12.92
CA LEU A 250 -17.06 25.32 -12.10
C LEU A 250 -16.28 25.17 -10.77
N PHE A 251 -15.88 23.96 -10.41
CA PHE A 251 -15.31 23.63 -9.11
C PHE A 251 -13.80 23.95 -8.99
N PHE A 252 -13.03 23.83 -10.09
CA PHE A 252 -11.58 24.10 -10.10
C PHE A 252 -11.23 25.55 -10.46
N LEU A 253 -12.20 26.47 -10.40
CA LEU A 253 -12.03 27.90 -10.75
C LEU A 253 -11.78 28.81 -9.52
N LEU A 254 -11.46 28.25 -8.35
CA LEU A 254 -11.11 28.98 -7.12
C LEU A 254 -9.68 28.65 -6.70
#